data_AF-A0A6N7F358-F1
#
_entry.id   AF-A0A6N7F358-F1
#
_cell.length_a   1.000
_cell.length_b   1.000
_cell.length_c   1.000
_cell.angle_alpha   90.00
_cell.angle_beta   90.00
_cell.angle_gamma   90.00
#
_symmetry.space_group_name_H-M   'P 1'
#
loop_
_entity.id
_entity.type
_entity.pdbx_description
1 polymer ?
#
loop_
_entity_poly.entity_id
_entity_poly.type
_entity_poly.pdbx_seq_one_letter_code
_entity_poly.pdbx_strand_id
1 'polypeptide(L)'
;MASFPVVALGASAGGLKALGTFFAAVEARGAAPGMAFVVITHLAPDEESHLAELLQHRTRLPVAEVTASTKIEVDHIYVLRPNQTLFVRRGRLEPQARSADV
;
A
#
# COMPACT_ATOMS: atom_id res chain seq x y z
N MET A 1 5.81 4.59 22.65
CA MET A 1 5.53 3.82 21.42
C MET A 1 6.82 3.72 20.65
N ALA A 2 7.21 2.52 20.21
CA ALA A 2 8.40 2.36 19.39
C ALA A 2 8.17 3.00 18.01
N SER A 3 9.17 3.71 17.49
CA SER A 3 9.17 4.21 16.13
C SER A 3 9.39 3.05 15.16
N PHE A 4 8.69 3.04 14.03
CA PHE A 4 8.89 2.06 12.97
C PHE A 4 8.94 2.74 11.59
N PRO A 5 9.67 2.18 10.61
CA PRO A 5 9.72 2.73 9.26
C PRO A 5 8.39 2.60 8.50
N VAL A 6 8.07 3.61 7.69
CA VAL A 6 7.01 3.58 6.70
C VAL A 6 7.66 3.64 5.31
N VAL A 7 7.44 2.62 4.49
CA VAL A 7 8.08 2.44 3.19
C VAL A 7 7.06 2.63 2.08
N ALA A 8 7.25 3.65 1.25
CA ALA A 8 6.42 3.86 0.06
C ALA A 8 6.98 3.09 -1.15
N LEU A 9 6.13 2.34 -1.84
CA LEU A 9 6.46 1.54 -3.01
C LEU A 9 5.66 2.03 -4.22
N GLY A 10 6.34 2.54 -5.24
CA GLY A 10 5.74 2.95 -6.50
C GLY A 10 5.78 1.84 -7.55
N ALA A 11 4.68 1.58 -8.26
CA ALA A 11 4.70 0.70 -9.43
C ALA A 11 3.73 1.15 -10.55
N SER A 12 3.92 0.61 -11.75
CA SER A 12 3.13 0.91 -12.95
C SER A 12 2.75 -0.40 -13.65
N ALA A 13 2.77 -0.44 -14.99
CA ALA A 13 2.50 -1.64 -15.77
C ALA A 13 3.37 -2.84 -15.33
N GLY A 14 2.73 -3.99 -15.08
CA GLY A 14 3.41 -5.21 -14.63
C GLY A 14 3.87 -5.21 -13.16
N GLY A 15 3.58 -4.15 -12.39
CA GLY A 15 4.02 -3.97 -11.01
C GLY A 15 3.57 -5.06 -10.04
N LEU A 16 2.41 -5.70 -10.26
CA LEU A 16 1.86 -6.71 -9.37
C LEU A 16 2.79 -7.92 -9.19
N LYS A 17 3.43 -8.40 -10.27
CA LYS A 17 4.36 -9.53 -10.17
C LYS A 17 5.57 -9.15 -9.32
N ALA A 18 6.13 -7.96 -9.55
CA ALA A 18 7.28 -7.46 -8.80
C ALA A 18 6.94 -7.24 -7.32
N LEU A 19 5.79 -6.63 -7.00
CA LEU A 19 5.31 -6.46 -5.64
C LEU A 19 5.11 -7.80 -4.94
N GLY A 20 4.53 -8.79 -5.63
CA GLY A 20 4.39 -10.15 -5.10
C GLY A 20 5.73 -10.79 -4.75
N THR A 21 6.72 -10.71 -5.65
CA THR A 21 8.07 -11.21 -5.39
C THR A 21 8.74 -10.47 -4.24
N PHE A 22 8.57 -9.15 -4.17
CA PHE A 22 9.09 -8.34 -3.07
C PHE A 22 8.53 -8.78 -1.71
N PHE A 23 7.20 -8.88 -1.58
CA PHE A 23 6.59 -9.27 -0.30
C PHE A 23 6.90 -10.72 0.09
N ALA A 24 6.97 -11.64 -0.88
CA ALA A 24 7.43 -13.00 -0.63
C ALA A 24 8.87 -13.04 -0.06
N ALA A 25 9.76 -12.19 -0.57
CA ALA A 25 11.13 -12.08 -0.07
C ALA A 25 11.19 -11.42 1.32
N VAL A 26 10.32 -10.45 1.61
CA VAL A 26 10.18 -9.85 2.94
C VAL A 26 9.80 -10.92 3.97
N GLU A 27 8.79 -11.74 3.67
CA GLU A 27 8.32 -12.79 4.57
C GLU A 27 9.31 -13.94 4.75
N ALA A 28 10.05 -14.28 3.70
CA ALA A 28 11.08 -15.33 3.74
C ALA A 28 12.19 -15.06 4.77
N ARG A 29 12.32 -13.82 5.27
CA ARG A 29 13.26 -13.46 6.34
C ARG A 29 12.87 -14.03 7.72
N GLY A 30 11.68 -14.60 7.86
CA GLY A 30 11.29 -15.43 9.01
C GLY A 30 10.77 -14.69 10.25
N ALA A 31 10.79 -13.36 10.26
CA ALA A 31 10.18 -12.53 11.30
C ALA A 31 9.30 -11.45 10.66
N ALA A 32 8.37 -10.88 11.45
CA ALA A 32 7.61 -9.72 11.03
C ALA A 32 8.57 -8.57 10.66
N PRO A 33 8.32 -7.83 9.56
CA PRO A 33 9.28 -6.87 9.02
C PRO A 33 9.57 -5.69 9.96
N GLY A 34 8.70 -5.41 10.93
CA GLY A 34 8.81 -4.25 11.81
C GLY A 34 8.61 -2.94 11.05
N MET A 35 7.90 -2.97 9.94
CA MET A 35 7.72 -1.85 9.00
C MET A 35 6.30 -1.84 8.45
N ALA A 36 5.80 -0.67 8.08
CA ALA A 36 4.57 -0.52 7.30
C ALA A 36 4.91 -0.22 5.83
N PHE A 37 4.09 -0.70 4.91
CA PHE A 37 4.25 -0.48 3.48
C PHE A 37 3.06 0.29 2.92
N VAL A 38 3.32 1.28 2.07
CA VAL A 38 2.30 2.03 1.34
C VAL A 38 2.56 1.83 -0.16
N VAL A 39 1.69 1.09 -0.82
CA VAL A 39 1.79 0.75 -2.24
C VAL A 39 0.97 1.75 -3.04
N ILE A 40 1.67 2.44 -3.95
CA ILE A 40 1.13 3.47 -4.82
C ILE A 40 1.33 2.99 -6.25
N THR A 41 0.24 2.69 -6.95
CA THR A 41 0.30 2.24 -8.34
C THR A 41 -0.42 3.21 -9.26
N HIS A 42 0.13 3.39 -10.46
CA HIS A 42 -0.62 4.05 -11.54
C HIS A 42 -1.70 3.09 -12.04
N LEU A 43 -2.89 3.21 -11.46
CA LEU A 43 -4.08 2.48 -11.90
C LEU A 43 -4.84 3.32 -12.92
N ALA A 44 -5.38 2.68 -13.94
CA ALA A 44 -6.32 3.35 -14.85
C ALA A 44 -7.54 3.84 -14.05
N PRO A 45 -8.05 5.05 -14.33
CA PRO A 45 -9.10 5.68 -13.54
C PRO A 45 -10.44 4.94 -13.54
N ASP A 46 -10.67 4.07 -14.52
CA ASP A 46 -11.98 3.46 -14.81
C ASP A 46 -12.09 1.98 -14.37
N GLU A 47 -11.05 1.42 -13.76
CA GLU A 47 -11.01 0.02 -13.33
C GLU A 47 -11.12 -0.10 -11.80
N GLU A 48 -12.00 -0.98 -11.34
CA GLU A 48 -12.08 -1.35 -9.93
C GLU A 48 -10.75 -2.00 -9.53
N SER A 49 -10.06 -1.41 -8.54
CA SER A 49 -8.72 -1.87 -8.18
C SER A 49 -8.79 -3.10 -7.29
N HIS A 50 -8.63 -4.28 -7.86
CA HIS A 50 -8.45 -5.53 -7.10
C HIS A 50 -7.07 -5.67 -6.46
N LEU A 51 -6.26 -4.60 -6.40
CA LEU A 51 -4.87 -4.68 -5.96
C LEU A 51 -4.73 -5.17 -4.51
N ALA A 52 -5.63 -4.73 -3.61
CA ALA A 52 -5.62 -5.19 -2.22
C ALA A 52 -5.76 -6.72 -2.16
N GLU A 53 -6.78 -7.26 -2.82
CA GLU A 53 -7.09 -8.68 -2.87
C GLU A 53 -5.96 -9.49 -3.54
N LEU A 54 -5.48 -9.01 -4.70
CA LEU A 54 -4.40 -9.66 -5.45
C LEU A 54 -3.09 -9.69 -4.67
N LEU A 55 -2.77 -8.66 -3.90
CA LEU A 55 -1.61 -8.65 -3.00
C LEU A 55 -1.85 -9.54 -1.79
N GLN A 56 -3.05 -9.53 -1.20
CA GLN A 56 -3.37 -10.36 -0.04
C GLN A 56 -3.17 -11.85 -0.32
N HIS A 57 -3.39 -12.30 -1.56
CA HIS A 57 -3.09 -13.68 -1.98
C HIS A 57 -1.59 -14.03 -2.04
N ARG A 58 -0.70 -13.04 -1.98
CA ARG A 58 0.75 -13.20 -2.15
C ARG A 58 1.56 -12.92 -0.88
N THR A 59 0.91 -12.52 0.20
CA THR A 59 1.53 -12.22 1.49
C THR A 59 0.55 -12.51 2.63
N ARG A 60 1.08 -12.92 3.76
CA ARG A 60 0.38 -13.08 5.05
C ARG A 60 0.26 -11.77 5.82
N LEU A 61 1.00 -10.73 5.44
CA LEU A 61 0.80 -9.39 6.01
C LEU A 61 -0.62 -8.90 5.66
N PRO A 62 -1.34 -8.25 6.60
CA PRO A 62 -2.63 -7.66 6.30
C PRO A 62 -2.51 -6.59 5.21
N VAL A 63 -3.32 -6.70 4.17
CA VAL A 63 -3.42 -5.73 3.08
C VAL A 63 -4.76 -4.99 3.19
N ALA A 64 -4.70 -3.66 3.29
CA ALA A 64 -5.88 -2.82 3.42
C ALA A 64 -5.91 -1.72 2.36
N GLU A 65 -7.07 -1.52 1.75
CA GLU A 65 -7.32 -0.36 0.92
C GLU A 65 -7.63 0.88 1.79
N VAL A 66 -7.01 2.02 1.46
CA VAL A 66 -7.20 3.26 2.21
C VAL A 66 -8.38 4.05 1.63
N THR A 67 -9.54 3.94 2.27
CA THR A 67 -10.78 4.65 1.86
C THR A 67 -11.14 5.85 2.73
N ALA A 68 -10.52 5.96 3.92
CA ALA A 68 -10.70 7.05 4.87
C ALA A 68 -9.39 7.31 5.62
N SER A 69 -9.39 8.25 6.57
CA SER A 69 -8.21 8.51 7.40
C SER A 69 -7.85 7.28 8.25
N THR A 70 -6.73 6.64 7.94
CA THR A 70 -6.32 5.37 8.54
C THR A 70 -5.06 5.53 9.36
N LYS A 71 -5.04 5.00 10.58
CA LYS A 71 -3.81 4.96 11.40
C LYS A 71 -2.84 3.97 10.77
N ILE A 72 -1.57 4.34 10.65
CA ILE A 72 -0.54 3.43 10.16
C ILE A 72 -0.17 2.48 11.29
N GLU A 73 -0.24 1.18 11.00
CA GLU A 73 0.14 0.10 11.89
C GLU A 73 1.39 -0.60 11.34
N VAL A 74 2.25 -1.07 12.25
CA VAL A 74 3.42 -1.86 11.89
C VAL A 74 2.97 -3.18 11.26
N ASP A 75 3.76 -3.72 10.35
CA ASP A 75 3.52 -5.00 9.67
C ASP A 75 2.22 -5.03 8.83
N HIS A 76 1.82 -3.87 8.31
CA HIS A 76 0.67 -3.71 7.42
C HIS A 76 1.08 -3.20 6.04
N ILE A 77 0.30 -3.59 5.04
CA ILE A 77 0.40 -3.08 3.67
C ILE A 77 -0.86 -2.28 3.37
N TYR A 78 -0.68 -1.05 2.92
CA TYR A 78 -1.76 -0.16 2.51
C TYR A 78 -1.71 0.07 1.01
N VAL A 79 -2.85 -0.07 0.33
CA VAL A 79 -2.99 0.23 -1.09
C VAL A 79 -3.88 1.44 -1.31
N LEU A 80 -3.57 2.22 -2.34
CA LEU A 80 -4.36 3.37 -2.74
C LEU A 80 -5.46 3.00 -3.73
N ARG A 81 -6.61 3.66 -3.61
CA ARG A 81 -7.59 3.68 -4.68
C ARG A 81 -7.12 4.51 -5.88
N PRO A 82 -7.58 4.18 -7.10
CA PRO A 82 -7.45 5.06 -8.25
C PRO A 82 -8.00 6.46 -7.96
N ASN A 83 -7.50 7.47 -8.68
CA ASN A 83 -7.98 8.86 -8.60
C ASN A 83 -7.88 9.52 -7.21
N GLN A 84 -6.99 9.03 -6.35
CA GLN A 84 -6.70 9.63 -5.06
C GLN A 84 -5.24 10.07 -4.94
N THR A 85 -5.02 11.11 -4.14
CA THR A 85 -3.72 11.51 -3.61
C THR A 85 -3.70 11.13 -2.13
N LEU A 86 -2.62 10.48 -1.69
CA LEU A 86 -2.46 10.12 -0.27
C LEU A 86 -1.50 11.07 0.43
N PHE A 87 -1.89 11.53 1.61
CA PHE A 87 -1.02 12.27 2.51
C PHE A 87 -0.65 11.40 3.71
N VAL A 88 0.61 11.47 4.12
CA VAL A 88 1.06 10.90 5.40
C VAL A 88 1.19 12.04 6.41
N ARG A 89 0.35 12.04 7.44
CA ARG A 89 0.30 13.11 8.46
C ARG A 89 0.08 12.52 9.84
N ARG A 90 0.95 12.89 10.78
CA ARG A 90 0.84 12.49 12.20
C ARG A 90 0.61 10.98 12.40
N GLY A 91 1.30 10.14 11.60
CA GLY A 91 1.17 8.69 11.65
C GLY A 91 -0.13 8.13 11.04
N ARG A 92 -0.82 8.90 10.21
CA ARG A 92 -2.04 8.50 9.49
C ARG A 92 -1.87 8.67 7.99
N LEU A 93 -2.61 7.84 7.25
CA LEU A 93 -2.83 7.96 5.82
C LEU A 93 -4.15 8.72 5.60
N GLU A 94 -4.10 9.81 4.86
CA GLU A 94 -5.26 10.67 4.57
C GLU A 94 -5.47 10.70 3.04
N PRO A 95 -6.46 9.95 2.52
CA PRO A 95 -6.78 9.98 1.09
C PRO A 95 -7.57 11.25 0.75
N GLN A 96 -7.25 11.86 -0.38
CA GLN A 96 -7.98 12.99 -0.96
C GLN A 96 -8.27 12.69 -2.42
N ALA A 97 -9.49 12.97 -2.89
CA ALA A 97 -9.82 12.87 -4.31
C ALA A 97 -8.88 13.77 -5.14
N ARG A 98 -8.34 13.24 -6.22
CA ARG A 98 -7.52 14.02 -7.15
C ARG A 98 -8.47 14.90 -7.98
N SER A 99 -8.30 16.22 -7.93
CA SER A 99 -8.98 17.13 -8.85
C SER A 99 -8.43 16.93 -10.26
N ALA A 100 -9.29 17.00 -11.28
CA ALA A 100 -8.93 16.80 -12.69
C ALA A 100 -8.05 17.93 -13.28
N ASP A 101 -7.64 18.91 -12.48
CA ASP A 101 -6.96 20.13 -12.92
C ASP A 101 -5.42 20.07 -12.84
N VAL A 102 -4.79 19.02 -13.38
CA VAL A 102 -3.34 19.02 -13.66
C VAL A 102 -3.07 18.46 -15.05
#